data_AF-A0A8J6MZ12-F1
#
_entry.id   AF-A0A8J6MZ12-F1
#
_cell.length_a   1.000
_cell.length_b   1.000
_cell.length_c   1.000
_cell.angle_alpha   90.00
_cell.angle_beta   90.00
_cell.angle_gamma   90.00
#
_symmetry.space_group_name_H-M   'P 1'
#
loop_
_entity.id
_entity.type
_entity.pdbx_description
1 polymer ?
#
loop_
_entity_poly.entity_id
_entity_poly.type
_entity_poly.pdbx_seq_one_letter_code
_entity_poly.pdbx_strand_id
1 'polypeptide(L)'
;MKKILTIVSLTLIVGILFIKEGRLNRPSEPLKDACVSCHKEVENPDPSHPISAFGCYTCHLGNRYSFDRERAHFSMVRNPGDLRVVDRTCGKTGCHSDIAARVKNSLMATNTGILRTLQEQWLKRKALPGSSPLAMGVGVSDLYGKTPPQNLAIDHYRKMCGGCHLWKKRGDRKGEIGRRGGGCSDCHVLDDEKGQEQEKEAIDHPEMTTRIPSANCIKCHNRSARIGLSYFGRFESAGYGTPYEGAGLSSRRLSGNRFFLDLQADVHFSRAGMECIDCHTATGLMGDGKRYDRMHSQTDITCQTCHSPEFSMIKGPDALADRLAFLNKRIPWKKGQSVALSKKGTPIYNLQKEDGKTIFYRKMDGRPFEMDIQSSNKPHHRLKGHERLSCQACHSAWIPQCYGCHLTYNKSEKQKDWINNKMSPGRWKEARSYLRFSRPALGIRDDLEIFPISPCQEFVSVFDKSGKYLEDESFNIMNISAFDPHTTARKSRGCLECHQDPKVIGLGEGILHQKGGKRVFRPTYDSSSSPPRTGSSTGIDVSFPLDSFVNLKGEPLQSGPGKGVRPFNKEEIDRILSVSPCLGCHDSYEDRIYADFKESDKRFEIEGGLPCLK
;
A
#
# COMPACT_ATOMS: atom_id res chain seq x y z
N MET A 1 42.11 2.49 64.33
CA MET A 1 40.72 2.54 63.79
C MET A 1 40.65 2.52 62.27
N LYS A 2 41.24 3.48 61.52
CA LYS A 2 41.13 3.52 60.04
C LYS A 2 41.55 2.22 59.33
N LYS A 3 42.70 1.63 59.67
CA LYS A 3 43.18 0.36 59.07
C LYS A 3 42.26 -0.84 59.32
N ILE A 4 41.67 -0.94 60.52
CA ILE A 4 40.74 -2.03 60.87
C ILE A 4 39.43 -1.88 60.08
N LEU A 5 38.93 -0.64 59.95
CA LEU A 5 37.75 -0.35 59.14
C LEU A 5 37.99 -0.68 57.66
N THR A 6 39.18 -0.40 57.13
CA THR A 6 39.55 -0.75 55.75
C THR A 6 39.61 -2.26 55.54
N ILE A 7 40.20 -3.01 56.48
CA ILE A 7 40.28 -4.47 56.40
C ILE A 7 38.87 -5.07 56.44
N VAL A 8 38.05 -4.70 57.43
CA VAL A 8 36.67 -5.21 57.57
C VAL A 8 35.85 -4.91 56.33
N SER A 9 35.93 -3.70 55.76
CA SER A 9 35.25 -3.36 54.51
C SER A 9 35.73 -4.22 53.33
N LEU A 10 37.04 -4.48 53.22
CA LEU A 10 37.59 -5.36 52.19
C LEU A 10 37.09 -6.80 52.36
N THR A 11 37.09 -7.35 53.57
CA THR A 11 36.57 -8.71 53.83
C THR A 11 35.08 -8.81 53.53
N LEU A 12 34.32 -7.77 53.85
CA LEU A 12 32.88 -7.71 53.58
C LEU A 12 32.61 -7.65 52.06
N ILE A 13 33.38 -6.84 51.33
CA ILE A 13 33.32 -6.77 49.86
C ILE A 13 33.68 -8.13 49.25
N VAL A 14 34.74 -8.78 49.71
CA VAL A 14 35.15 -10.11 49.24
C VAL A 14 34.06 -11.15 49.54
N GLY A 15 33.50 -11.15 50.76
CA GLY A 15 32.40 -12.04 51.12
C GLY A 15 31.15 -11.83 50.25
N ILE A 16 30.79 -10.57 49.96
CA ILE A 16 29.69 -10.23 49.04
C ILE A 16 30.00 -10.73 47.63
N LEU A 17 31.24 -10.59 47.15
CA LEU A 17 31.66 -11.09 45.83
C LEU A 17 31.59 -12.61 45.76
N PHE A 18 32.03 -13.34 46.78
CA PHE A 18 31.90 -14.80 46.85
C PHE A 18 30.44 -15.27 46.87
N ILE A 19 29.57 -14.60 47.63
CA ILE A 19 28.13 -14.90 47.65
C ILE A 19 27.50 -14.60 46.28
N LYS A 20 27.88 -13.48 45.63
CA LYS A 20 27.38 -13.12 44.30
C LYS A 20 27.85 -14.12 43.25
N GLU A 21 29.12 -14.52 43.29
CA GLU A 21 29.72 -15.49 42.36
C GLU A 21 29.10 -16.88 42.53
N GLY A 22 28.88 -17.33 43.76
CA GLY A 22 28.25 -18.63 44.06
C GLY A 22 26.77 -18.73 43.67
N ARG A 23 26.10 -17.61 43.42
CA ARG A 23 24.70 -17.57 42.91
C ARG A 23 24.60 -17.62 41.39
N LEU A 24 25.72 -17.53 40.66
CA LEU A 24 25.73 -17.62 39.20
C LEU A 24 25.75 -19.09 38.75
N ASN A 25 24.66 -19.56 38.14
CA ASN A 25 24.59 -20.90 37.55
C ASN A 25 25.45 -20.96 36.29
N ARG A 26 26.64 -21.58 36.39
CA ARG A 26 27.52 -21.87 35.24
C ARG A 26 27.34 -23.32 34.77
N PRO A 27 27.19 -23.55 33.46
CA PRO A 27 27.24 -24.90 32.91
C PRO A 27 28.65 -25.48 32.98
N SER A 28 28.72 -26.81 33.02
CA SER A 28 29.97 -27.58 33.08
C SER A 28 30.79 -27.53 31.79
N GLU A 29 30.19 -27.14 30.66
CA GLU A 29 30.85 -26.99 29.37
C GLU A 29 30.80 -25.54 28.85
N PRO A 30 31.82 -25.10 28.07
CA PRO A 30 31.84 -23.78 27.49
C PRO A 30 30.70 -23.59 26.47
N LEU A 31 29.68 -22.82 26.84
CA LEU A 31 28.58 -22.46 25.95
C LEU A 31 29.05 -21.52 24.83
N LYS A 32 28.55 -21.76 23.60
CA LYS A 32 28.66 -20.78 22.49
C LYS A 32 27.97 -19.45 22.81
N ASP A 33 26.97 -19.48 23.68
CA ASP A 33 26.21 -18.33 24.14
C ASP A 33 25.69 -18.54 25.58
N ALA A 34 26.12 -17.73 26.54
CA ALA A 34 25.68 -17.84 27.94
C ALA A 34 24.18 -17.55 28.12
N CYS A 35 23.50 -16.93 27.15
CA CYS A 35 22.06 -16.66 27.21
C CYS A 35 21.23 -17.92 27.50
N VAL A 36 21.61 -19.06 26.91
CA VAL A 36 20.86 -20.32 27.10
C VAL A 36 21.00 -20.91 28.50
N SER A 37 21.90 -20.38 29.35
CA SER A 37 21.98 -20.81 30.76
C SER A 37 20.74 -20.38 31.56
N CYS A 38 20.17 -19.23 31.21
CA CYS A 38 18.94 -18.68 31.82
C CYS A 38 17.69 -18.93 30.95
N HIS A 39 17.85 -19.04 29.63
CA HIS A 39 16.76 -19.14 28.65
C HIS A 39 16.71 -20.51 27.97
N LYS A 40 16.71 -21.59 28.76
CA LYS A 40 16.80 -22.98 28.25
C LYS A 40 15.57 -23.44 27.46
N GLU A 41 14.41 -22.87 27.78
CA GLU A 41 13.12 -23.29 27.23
C GLU A 41 12.68 -22.46 26.01
N VAL A 42 13.54 -21.55 25.54
CA VAL A 42 13.23 -20.71 24.37
C VAL A 42 13.35 -21.52 23.09
N GLU A 43 12.29 -21.53 22.29
CA GLU A 43 12.22 -22.27 21.03
C GLU A 43 12.88 -21.53 19.85
N ASN A 44 13.15 -22.25 18.78
CA ASN A 44 13.72 -21.68 17.56
C ASN A 44 12.71 -20.75 16.86
N PRO A 45 13.11 -19.58 16.35
CA PRO A 45 12.23 -18.70 15.57
C PRO A 45 11.64 -19.37 14.33
N ASP A 46 12.46 -20.14 13.62
CA ASP A 46 12.08 -20.92 12.46
C ASP A 46 13.12 -22.01 12.16
N PRO A 47 12.81 -23.00 11.30
CA PRO A 47 13.71 -24.10 10.99
C PRO A 47 15.05 -23.71 10.37
N SER A 48 15.17 -22.50 9.81
CA SER A 48 16.38 -22.00 9.15
C SER A 48 17.30 -21.23 10.10
N HIS A 49 16.82 -20.88 11.28
CA HIS A 49 17.55 -20.14 12.31
C HIS A 49 17.56 -20.88 13.66
N PRO A 50 18.05 -22.13 13.74
CA PRO A 50 18.10 -22.85 15.01
C PRO A 50 19.06 -22.19 16.00
N ILE A 51 18.60 -22.00 17.24
CA ILE A 51 19.37 -21.43 18.36
C ILE A 51 20.64 -22.23 18.61
N SER A 52 20.59 -23.55 18.43
CA SER A 52 21.75 -24.44 18.57
C SER A 52 22.90 -24.11 17.60
N ALA A 53 22.59 -23.56 16.42
CA ALA A 53 23.58 -23.17 15.44
C ALA A 53 24.06 -21.72 15.64
N PHE A 54 23.13 -20.79 15.89
CA PHE A 54 23.41 -19.35 15.86
C PHE A 54 23.63 -18.70 17.23
N GLY A 55 23.06 -19.26 18.29
CA GLY A 55 22.91 -18.59 19.58
C GLY A 55 21.93 -17.40 19.54
N CYS A 56 21.66 -16.81 20.70
CA CYS A 56 20.77 -15.66 20.86
C CYS A 56 21.47 -14.36 20.43
N TYR A 57 22.75 -14.20 20.81
CA TYR A 57 23.55 -12.99 20.59
C TYR A 57 23.67 -12.61 19.11
N THR A 58 23.72 -13.59 18.22
CA THR A 58 23.82 -13.36 16.77
C THR A 58 22.70 -12.45 16.26
N CYS A 59 21.51 -12.58 16.82
CA CYS A 59 20.34 -11.77 16.46
C CYS A 59 20.11 -10.65 17.48
N HIS A 60 20.12 -10.98 18.77
CA HIS A 60 19.72 -10.08 19.84
C HIS A 60 20.85 -9.21 20.37
N LEU A 61 22.10 -9.37 19.91
CA LEU A 61 23.27 -8.67 20.45
C LEU A 61 23.41 -8.94 21.96
N GLY A 62 23.91 -7.97 22.73
CA GLY A 62 24.16 -8.16 24.16
C GLY A 62 25.56 -8.68 24.47
N ASN A 63 25.76 -9.23 25.67
CA ASN A 63 27.03 -9.84 26.08
C ASN A 63 26.85 -11.35 26.30
N ARG A 64 27.18 -12.14 25.28
CA ARG A 64 27.06 -13.60 25.28
C ARG A 64 27.97 -14.34 26.27
N TYR A 65 28.88 -13.64 26.96
CA TYR A 65 29.83 -14.25 27.89
C TYR A 65 29.44 -14.00 29.35
N SER A 66 28.40 -13.20 29.60
CA SER A 66 27.99 -12.87 30.96
C SER A 66 26.82 -13.72 31.43
N PHE A 67 26.93 -14.24 32.65
CA PHE A 67 25.84 -14.88 33.38
C PHE A 67 25.06 -13.90 34.28
N ASP A 68 25.55 -12.65 34.39
CA ASP A 68 24.87 -11.58 35.13
C ASP A 68 23.84 -10.91 34.21
N ARG A 69 22.59 -10.81 34.68
CA ARG A 69 21.45 -10.31 33.90
C ARG A 69 21.69 -8.94 33.28
N GLU A 70 22.22 -7.99 34.04
CA GLU A 70 22.39 -6.61 33.56
C GLU A 70 23.50 -6.53 32.53
N ARG A 71 24.61 -7.23 32.78
CA ARG A 71 25.75 -7.29 31.86
C ARG A 71 25.40 -8.05 30.58
N ALA A 72 24.68 -9.15 30.68
CA ALA A 72 24.23 -9.95 29.53
C ALA A 72 23.30 -9.15 28.61
N HIS A 73 22.33 -8.41 29.18
CA HIS A 73 21.38 -7.62 28.42
C HIS A 73 21.88 -6.23 28.00
N PHE A 74 23.08 -5.82 28.45
CA PHE A 74 23.65 -4.55 28.04
C PHE A 74 23.81 -4.48 26.52
N SER A 75 23.19 -3.49 25.88
CA SER A 75 23.12 -3.31 24.41
C SER A 75 22.30 -4.35 23.63
N MET A 76 21.57 -5.24 24.31
CA MET A 76 20.67 -6.19 23.66
C MET A 76 19.55 -5.47 22.89
N VAL A 77 19.21 -5.99 21.72
CA VAL A 77 18.08 -5.55 20.90
C VAL A 77 16.96 -6.58 20.96
N ARG A 78 15.77 -6.14 21.39
CA ARG A 78 14.58 -7.01 21.46
C ARG A 78 14.07 -7.43 20.08
N ASN A 79 14.14 -6.53 19.11
CA ASN A 79 13.71 -6.79 17.73
C ASN A 79 14.90 -6.72 16.77
N PRO A 80 15.45 -7.86 16.34
CA PRO A 80 16.58 -7.89 15.42
C PRO A 80 16.20 -7.43 14.00
N GLY A 81 14.92 -7.49 13.61
CA GLY A 81 14.46 -7.10 12.27
C GLY A 81 14.27 -5.59 12.09
N ASP A 82 14.45 -4.79 13.13
CA ASP A 82 14.22 -3.35 13.09
C ASP A 82 15.25 -2.63 12.19
N LEU A 83 14.78 -1.85 11.20
CA LEU A 83 15.63 -1.22 10.19
C LEU A 83 16.72 -0.30 10.78
N ARG A 84 16.55 0.17 12.01
CA ARG A 84 17.53 1.03 12.72
C ARG A 84 18.74 0.27 13.22
N VAL A 85 18.65 -1.06 13.37
CA VAL A 85 19.74 -1.92 13.86
C VAL A 85 20.04 -3.11 12.94
N VAL A 86 19.21 -3.33 11.90
CA VAL A 86 19.24 -4.53 11.05
C VAL A 86 20.61 -4.85 10.46
N ASP A 87 21.45 -3.85 10.17
CA ASP A 87 22.79 -4.05 9.60
C ASP A 87 23.73 -4.80 10.57
N ARG A 88 23.43 -4.77 11.87
CA ARG A 88 24.19 -5.46 12.92
C ARG A 88 23.62 -6.84 13.26
N THR A 89 22.45 -7.17 12.73
CA THR A 89 21.67 -8.37 13.06
C THR A 89 21.43 -9.21 11.80
N CYS A 90 20.24 -9.17 11.20
CA CYS A 90 19.89 -9.93 9.99
C CYS A 90 20.75 -9.52 8.78
N GLY A 91 21.09 -8.23 8.68
CA GLY A 91 21.83 -7.63 7.57
C GLY A 91 23.35 -7.69 7.69
N LYS A 92 23.90 -8.41 8.66
CA LYS A 92 25.36 -8.56 8.78
C LYS A 92 25.93 -9.40 7.63
N THR A 93 27.22 -9.23 7.34
CA THR A 93 27.94 -10.04 6.35
C THR A 93 27.79 -11.54 6.64
N GLY A 94 27.49 -12.33 5.60
CA GLY A 94 27.23 -13.77 5.71
C GLY A 94 25.79 -14.14 6.10
N CYS A 95 24.90 -13.16 6.25
CA CYS A 95 23.46 -13.38 6.48
C CYS A 95 22.62 -12.79 5.33
N HIS A 96 21.81 -11.76 5.59
CA HIS A 96 20.88 -11.15 4.64
C HIS A 96 21.24 -9.69 4.32
N SER A 97 22.54 -9.41 4.16
CA SER A 97 23.05 -8.05 3.95
C SER A 97 22.49 -7.38 2.69
N ASP A 98 22.33 -8.14 1.60
CA ASP A 98 21.75 -7.67 0.35
C ASP A 98 20.25 -7.35 0.52
N ILE A 99 19.50 -8.23 1.18
CA ILE A 99 18.06 -8.04 1.44
C ILE A 99 17.85 -6.84 2.35
N ALA A 100 18.64 -6.68 3.41
CA ALA A 100 18.54 -5.53 4.31
C ALA A 100 18.75 -4.20 3.57
N ALA A 101 19.76 -4.14 2.69
CA ALA A 101 20.01 -2.97 1.84
C ALA A 101 18.84 -2.70 0.88
N ARG A 102 18.32 -3.73 0.22
CA ARG A 102 17.15 -3.63 -0.67
C ARG A 102 15.93 -3.10 0.07
N VAL A 103 15.61 -3.66 1.25
CA VAL A 103 14.44 -3.25 2.05
C VAL A 103 14.53 -1.77 2.39
N LYS A 104 15.70 -1.29 2.82
CA LYS A 104 15.92 0.13 3.13
C LYS A 104 15.71 1.07 1.94
N ASN A 105 15.91 0.58 0.71
CA ASN A 105 15.66 1.33 -0.52
C ASN A 105 14.24 1.20 -1.06
N SER A 106 13.44 0.26 -0.55
CA SER A 106 12.06 0.04 -0.97
C SER A 106 11.16 1.24 -0.65
N LEU A 107 10.09 1.43 -1.42
CA LEU A 107 9.09 2.47 -1.16
C LEU A 107 8.42 2.35 0.21
N MET A 108 8.20 1.12 0.71
CA MET A 108 7.62 0.90 2.05
C MET A 108 8.55 1.34 3.19
N ALA A 109 9.86 1.42 2.95
CA ALA A 109 10.84 1.88 3.91
C ALA A 109 11.29 3.33 3.67
N THR A 110 11.09 3.88 2.48
CA THR A 110 11.53 5.24 2.17
C THR A 110 10.39 6.24 2.20
N ASN A 111 9.18 5.84 1.81
CA ASN A 111 8.01 6.69 1.57
C ASN A 111 8.32 7.98 0.78
N THR A 112 9.37 7.95 -0.06
CA THR A 112 9.84 9.09 -0.87
C THR A 112 8.74 9.67 -1.74
N GLY A 113 7.94 8.80 -2.38
CA GLY A 113 6.81 9.22 -3.19
C GLY A 113 5.78 10.01 -2.38
N ILE A 114 5.41 9.54 -1.18
CA ILE A 114 4.46 10.23 -0.30
C ILE A 114 5.04 11.58 0.17
N LEU A 115 6.29 11.58 0.66
CA LEU A 115 6.96 12.78 1.14
C LEU A 115 7.15 13.82 0.04
N ARG A 116 7.52 13.39 -1.17
CA ARG A 116 7.66 14.27 -2.34
C ARG A 116 6.31 14.82 -2.75
N THR A 117 5.31 13.97 -2.96
CA THR A 117 3.98 14.42 -3.42
C THR A 117 3.35 15.38 -2.43
N LEU A 118 3.38 15.09 -1.12
CA LEU A 118 2.87 16.03 -0.10
C LEU A 118 3.58 17.38 -0.18
N GLN A 119 4.92 17.40 -0.21
CA GLN A 119 5.67 18.66 -0.29
C GLN A 119 5.40 19.42 -1.59
N GLU A 120 5.37 18.74 -2.74
CA GLU A 120 5.10 19.39 -4.02
C GLU A 120 3.69 19.96 -4.10
N GLN A 121 2.70 19.21 -3.63
CA GLN A 121 1.31 19.64 -3.67
C GLN A 121 1.01 20.76 -2.69
N TRP A 122 1.63 20.76 -1.50
CA TRP A 122 1.34 21.73 -0.46
C TRP A 122 2.22 22.99 -0.56
N LEU A 123 3.51 22.83 -0.93
CA LEU A 123 4.48 23.94 -0.90
C LEU A 123 4.67 24.62 -2.27
N LYS A 124 4.52 23.91 -3.40
CA LYS A 124 4.64 24.54 -4.73
C LYS A 124 3.34 25.20 -5.20
N ARG A 125 2.18 24.61 -4.86
CA ARG A 125 0.87 25.15 -5.28
C ARG A 125 0.41 26.34 -4.43
N LYS A 126 0.89 26.45 -3.19
CA LYS A 126 0.70 27.64 -2.36
C LYS A 126 2.03 28.05 -1.74
N ALA A 127 2.49 29.26 -2.04
CA ALA A 127 3.63 29.87 -1.35
C ALA A 127 3.21 30.18 0.09
N LEU A 128 3.34 29.20 0.99
CA LEU A 128 3.01 29.37 2.40
C LEU A 128 4.06 30.32 3.03
N PRO A 129 3.66 31.52 3.51
CA PRO A 129 4.58 32.49 4.10
C PRO A 129 5.37 31.88 5.26
N GLY A 130 6.71 32.01 5.24
CA GLY A 130 7.58 31.49 6.30
C GLY A 130 7.76 29.95 6.32
N SER A 131 7.24 29.22 5.33
CA SER A 131 7.51 27.79 5.20
C SER A 131 8.95 27.55 4.72
N SER A 132 9.66 26.61 5.37
CA SER A 132 10.95 26.16 4.89
C SER A 132 10.81 25.52 3.50
N PRO A 133 11.82 25.66 2.62
CA PRO A 133 11.74 25.19 1.25
C PRO A 133 11.51 23.67 1.17
N LEU A 134 11.03 23.23 0.00
CA LEU A 134 10.89 21.82 -0.32
C LEU A 134 12.23 21.10 -0.11
N ALA A 135 12.21 20.01 0.65
CA ALA A 135 13.36 19.17 0.87
C ALA A 135 13.38 18.02 -0.16
N MET A 136 14.33 18.08 -1.10
CA MET A 136 14.48 17.08 -2.16
C MET A 136 15.15 15.80 -1.65
N GLY A 137 14.77 14.66 -2.24
CA GLY A 137 15.41 13.36 -1.95
C GLY A 137 15.09 12.74 -0.59
N VAL A 138 14.28 13.41 0.24
CA VAL A 138 13.98 12.97 1.61
C VAL A 138 13.25 11.63 1.63
N GLY A 139 13.81 10.68 2.38
CA GLY A 139 13.14 9.48 2.85
C GLY A 139 12.94 9.51 4.35
N VAL A 140 12.21 8.53 4.87
CA VAL A 140 11.86 8.51 6.30
C VAL A 140 13.06 8.30 7.21
N SER A 141 14.11 7.61 6.77
CA SER A 141 15.37 7.51 7.53
C SER A 141 15.93 8.88 7.89
N ASP A 142 15.82 9.85 6.98
CA ASP A 142 16.37 11.21 7.15
C ASP A 142 15.59 12.00 8.22
N LEU A 143 14.35 11.59 8.50
CA LEU A 143 13.50 12.18 9.53
C LEU A 143 13.95 11.80 10.96
N TYR A 144 14.80 10.78 11.11
CA TYR A 144 15.41 10.38 12.39
C TYR A 144 16.75 11.09 12.68
N GLY A 145 17.26 11.89 11.73
CA GLY A 145 18.52 12.61 11.89
C GLY A 145 18.49 13.66 13.02
N LYS A 146 19.67 14.17 13.39
CA LYS A 146 19.80 15.23 14.42
C LYS A 146 19.11 16.53 14.00
N THR A 147 19.16 16.85 12.72
CA THR A 147 18.56 18.05 12.13
C THR A 147 17.65 17.62 10.96
N PRO A 148 16.47 17.02 11.27
CA PRO A 148 15.59 16.54 10.21
C PRO A 148 14.99 17.72 9.44
N PRO A 149 14.67 17.56 8.14
CA PRO A 149 13.96 18.58 7.39
C PRO A 149 12.59 18.85 8.03
N GLN A 150 12.15 20.10 8.02
CA GLN A 150 10.90 20.54 8.64
C GLN A 150 10.14 21.46 7.71
N ASN A 151 8.85 21.19 7.52
CA ASN A 151 7.85 22.05 6.89
C ASN A 151 6.47 21.47 7.21
N LEU A 152 5.39 22.15 6.81
CA LEU A 152 4.02 21.73 7.13
C LEU A 152 3.69 20.33 6.60
N ALA A 153 4.14 19.99 5.38
CA ALA A 153 3.92 18.69 4.77
C ALA A 153 4.67 17.56 5.50
N ILE A 154 5.91 17.80 5.92
CA ILE A 154 6.68 16.85 6.73
C ILE A 154 6.07 16.71 8.13
N ASP A 155 5.62 17.80 8.75
CA ASP A 155 4.94 17.74 10.06
C ASP A 155 3.68 16.88 9.99
N HIS A 156 2.85 17.10 8.96
CA HIS A 156 1.68 16.27 8.68
C HIS A 156 2.06 14.79 8.52
N TYR A 157 3.08 14.49 7.70
CA TYR A 157 3.57 13.11 7.55
C TYR A 157 3.99 12.50 8.90
N ARG A 158 4.82 13.22 9.69
CA ARG A 158 5.35 12.73 10.97
C ARG A 158 4.25 12.41 11.99
N LYS A 159 3.17 13.20 12.00
CA LYS A 159 2.08 13.09 12.98
C LYS A 159 0.88 12.25 12.53
N MET A 160 0.65 12.12 11.23
CA MET A 160 -0.49 11.38 10.68
C MET A 160 -0.08 10.06 10.03
N CYS A 161 1.00 10.05 9.25
CA CYS A 161 1.41 8.91 8.43
C CYS A 161 2.50 8.04 9.07
N GLY A 162 3.41 8.65 9.84
CA GLY A 162 4.59 7.98 10.42
C GLY A 162 4.24 6.83 11.38
N GLY A 163 2.98 6.73 11.82
CA GLY A 163 2.48 5.68 12.71
C GLY A 163 2.37 4.30 12.04
N CYS A 164 2.48 4.23 10.71
CA CYS A 164 2.31 2.98 9.95
C CYS A 164 3.59 2.49 9.26
N HIS A 165 4.71 3.21 9.39
CA HIS A 165 5.87 3.01 8.52
C HIS A 165 6.89 2.00 9.09
N LEU A 166 7.65 1.32 8.21
CA LEU A 166 8.52 0.19 8.59
C LEU A 166 9.62 0.54 9.62
N TRP A 167 10.11 1.79 9.61
CA TRP A 167 11.14 2.26 10.56
C TRP A 167 10.62 2.53 11.97
N LYS A 168 9.29 2.58 12.15
CA LYS A 168 8.69 2.77 13.46
C LYS A 168 9.04 1.58 14.35
N LYS A 169 9.29 1.82 15.63
CA LYS A 169 9.45 0.74 16.62
C LYS A 169 8.15 -0.06 16.77
N ARG A 170 8.22 -1.39 16.63
CA ARG A 170 7.11 -2.30 16.98
C ARG A 170 6.99 -2.43 18.50
N GLY A 171 5.76 -2.57 19.01
CA GLY A 171 5.47 -2.71 20.43
C GLY A 171 5.75 -1.45 21.25
N ASP A 172 5.80 -0.27 20.63
CA ASP A 172 5.99 1.01 21.33
C ASP A 172 4.74 1.47 22.11
N ARG A 173 3.63 0.74 21.99
CA ARG A 173 2.32 1.02 22.58
C ARG A 173 1.36 -0.17 22.41
N LYS A 174 0.19 -0.06 23.04
CA LYS A 174 -0.95 -0.98 22.85
C LYS A 174 -1.76 -0.67 21.57
N GLY A 175 -2.54 -1.67 21.14
CA GLY A 175 -3.47 -1.55 20.01
C GLY A 175 -2.82 -1.72 18.64
N GLU A 176 -3.62 -1.53 17.59
CA GLU A 176 -3.22 -1.80 16.18
C GLU A 176 -1.93 -1.09 15.77
N ILE A 177 -1.77 0.19 16.14
CA ILE A 177 -0.57 0.98 15.77
C ILE A 177 0.70 0.41 16.42
N GLY A 178 0.58 -0.20 17.61
CA GLY A 178 1.70 -0.88 18.28
C GLY A 178 2.18 -2.12 17.54
N ARG A 179 1.30 -2.79 16.80
CA ARG A 179 1.62 -3.99 15.99
C ARG A 179 2.33 -3.68 14.68
N ARG A 180 2.39 -2.41 14.29
CA ARG A 180 3.05 -1.93 13.05
C ARG A 180 4.49 -1.50 13.30
N GLY A 181 5.32 -1.65 12.26
CA GLY A 181 6.73 -1.28 12.25
C GLY A 181 7.66 -2.42 12.69
N GLY A 182 8.94 -2.11 12.87
CA GLY A 182 9.96 -3.10 13.24
C GLY A 182 10.62 -3.78 12.04
N GLY A 183 10.61 -3.13 10.87
CA GLY A 183 11.32 -3.57 9.68
C GLY A 183 10.93 -4.96 9.20
N CYS A 184 11.89 -5.87 9.14
CA CYS A 184 11.69 -7.25 8.67
C CYS A 184 10.65 -8.00 9.50
N SER A 185 10.63 -7.77 10.81
CA SER A 185 9.68 -8.44 11.71
C SER A 185 8.22 -8.06 11.42
N ASP A 186 7.95 -6.89 10.84
CA ASP A 186 6.58 -6.42 10.60
C ASP A 186 5.83 -7.35 9.65
N CYS A 187 6.54 -7.97 8.70
CA CYS A 187 5.96 -8.97 7.81
C CYS A 187 6.18 -10.39 8.32
N HIS A 188 7.40 -10.69 8.78
CA HIS A 188 7.84 -12.06 9.02
C HIS A 188 7.43 -12.64 10.38
N VAL A 189 7.05 -11.81 11.35
CA VAL A 189 6.55 -12.27 12.65
C VAL A 189 5.05 -12.07 12.69
N LEU A 190 4.32 -13.17 12.88
CA LEU A 190 2.87 -13.17 12.98
C LEU A 190 2.41 -12.36 14.20
N ASP A 191 1.29 -11.66 14.08
CA ASP A 191 0.65 -11.01 15.22
C ASP A 191 -0.17 -12.07 15.97
N ASP A 192 0.06 -12.23 17.28
CA ASP A 192 -0.83 -13.04 18.11
C ASP A 192 -2.24 -12.41 18.14
N GLU A 193 -3.27 -13.22 17.90
CA GLU A 193 -4.68 -12.79 17.95
C GLU A 193 -5.07 -12.25 19.34
N LYS A 194 -4.39 -12.76 20.38
CA LYS A 194 -4.51 -12.30 21.76
C LYS A 194 -3.55 -11.15 21.97
N GLY A 195 -3.98 -9.91 21.71
CA GLY A 195 -3.24 -8.68 22.01
C GLY A 195 -2.96 -8.43 23.52
N GLN A 196 -2.76 -9.49 24.31
CA GLN A 196 -2.33 -9.44 25.70
C GLN A 196 -0.82 -9.68 25.74
N GLU A 197 -0.07 -8.65 26.13
CA GLU A 197 1.18 -8.87 26.86
C GLU A 197 0.79 -9.63 28.13
N GLN A 198 0.80 -10.96 28.08
CA GLN A 198 0.92 -11.73 29.30
C GLN A 198 2.37 -11.55 29.75
N GLU A 199 2.58 -10.99 30.93
CA GLU A 199 3.81 -11.22 31.69
C GLU A 199 3.86 -12.72 32.00
N LYS A 200 4.29 -13.52 31.03
CA LYS A 200 4.73 -14.88 31.28
C LYS A 200 6.17 -14.81 31.77
N GLU A 201 6.47 -15.57 32.82
CA GLU A 201 7.83 -15.78 33.30
C GLU A 201 8.70 -16.50 32.25
N ALA A 202 8.08 -17.27 31.34
CA ALA A 202 8.72 -17.90 30.19
C ALA A 202 8.68 -17.01 28.94
N ILE A 203 9.83 -16.82 28.29
CA ILE A 203 9.95 -16.09 27.03
C ILE A 203 9.52 -17.02 25.89
N ASP A 204 8.36 -16.73 25.30
CA ASP A 204 7.95 -17.35 24.04
C ASP A 204 8.65 -16.64 22.88
N HIS A 205 9.39 -17.39 22.06
CA HIS A 205 10.07 -16.80 20.91
C HIS A 205 9.07 -16.65 19.76
N PRO A 206 8.88 -15.46 19.19
CA PRO A 206 7.95 -15.30 18.08
C PRO A 206 8.35 -16.17 16.88
N GLU A 207 7.39 -16.89 16.32
CA GLU A 207 7.56 -17.65 15.07
C GLU A 207 7.80 -16.70 13.90
N MET A 208 8.81 -17.02 13.08
CA MET A 208 9.10 -16.34 11.84
C MET A 208 8.67 -17.17 10.64
N THR A 209 8.04 -16.53 9.64
CA THR A 209 7.55 -17.23 8.46
C THR A 209 7.74 -16.45 7.16
N THR A 210 7.96 -17.19 6.08
CA THR A 210 7.89 -16.69 4.69
C THR A 210 6.51 -16.88 4.07
N ARG A 211 5.62 -17.63 4.73
CA ARG A 211 4.21 -17.84 4.36
C ARG A 211 3.34 -16.83 5.11
N ILE A 212 3.45 -15.58 4.69
CA ILE A 212 2.84 -14.43 5.36
C ILE A 212 1.35 -14.34 4.98
N PRO A 213 0.42 -14.43 5.94
CA PRO A 213 -1.02 -14.26 5.66
C PRO A 213 -1.34 -12.79 5.36
N SER A 214 -2.37 -12.52 4.56
CA SER A 214 -2.73 -11.14 4.18
C SER A 214 -3.10 -10.26 5.37
N ALA A 215 -3.49 -10.83 6.52
CA ALA A 215 -3.72 -10.08 7.75
C ALA A 215 -2.51 -9.19 8.15
N ASN A 216 -1.28 -9.70 7.95
CA ASN A 216 -0.05 -8.94 8.20
C ASN A 216 0.13 -7.77 7.22
N CYS A 217 -0.43 -7.84 6.01
CA CYS A 217 -0.42 -6.75 5.05
C CYS A 217 -1.52 -5.70 5.38
N ILE A 218 -2.72 -6.18 5.68
CA ILE A 218 -3.92 -5.36 5.92
C ILE A 218 -3.75 -4.49 7.16
N LYS A 219 -2.91 -4.87 8.14
CA LYS A 219 -2.64 -4.00 9.29
C LYS A 219 -2.20 -2.59 8.89
N CYS A 220 -1.50 -2.42 7.77
CA CYS A 220 -1.13 -1.12 7.21
C CYS A 220 -1.99 -0.75 5.99
N HIS A 221 -2.27 -1.72 5.10
CA HIS A 221 -2.99 -1.50 3.85
C HIS A 221 -4.52 -1.38 3.99
N ASN A 222 -5.03 -1.15 5.21
CA ASN A 222 -6.44 -0.86 5.46
C ASN A 222 -6.83 0.64 5.41
N ARG A 223 -5.85 1.55 5.25
CA ARG A 223 -6.09 3.02 5.11
C ARG A 223 -5.51 3.62 3.83
N SER A 224 -4.31 3.23 3.43
CA SER A 224 -3.62 3.76 2.24
C SER A 224 -4.30 3.28 0.95
N ALA A 225 -5.07 4.16 0.29
CA ALA A 225 -5.94 3.83 -0.86
C ALA A 225 -6.96 2.69 -0.62
N ARG A 226 -7.02 2.15 0.61
CA ARG A 226 -7.85 1.02 1.05
C ARG A 226 -7.69 -0.25 0.22
N ILE A 227 -6.55 -0.41 -0.47
CA ILE A 227 -6.27 -1.54 -1.37
C ILE A 227 -6.50 -2.89 -0.68
N GLY A 228 -6.02 -3.04 0.56
CA GLY A 228 -6.22 -4.28 1.32
C GLY A 228 -7.70 -4.55 1.60
N LEU A 229 -8.51 -3.52 1.87
CA LEU A 229 -9.94 -3.72 2.08
C LEU A 229 -10.64 -4.09 0.78
N SER A 230 -10.34 -3.38 -0.31
CA SER A 230 -10.94 -3.61 -1.62
C SER A 230 -10.70 -5.02 -2.15
N TYR A 231 -9.49 -5.56 -2.00
CA TYR A 231 -9.14 -6.91 -2.42
C TYR A 231 -10.05 -7.97 -1.79
N PHE A 232 -10.35 -7.82 -0.50
CA PHE A 232 -11.26 -8.69 0.25
C PHE A 232 -12.73 -8.28 0.15
N GLY A 233 -13.09 -7.36 -0.75
CA GLY A 233 -14.47 -6.92 -0.95
C GLY A 233 -15.01 -6.12 0.21
N ARG A 234 -14.18 -5.33 0.91
CA ARG A 234 -14.60 -4.50 2.03
C ARG A 234 -14.47 -3.03 1.66
N PHE A 235 -15.51 -2.25 1.95
CA PHE A 235 -15.47 -0.81 1.83
C PHE A 235 -15.70 -0.15 3.17
N GLU A 236 -14.76 0.67 3.63
CA GLU A 236 -14.90 1.46 4.85
C GLU A 236 -16.10 2.41 4.72
N SER A 237 -17.10 2.27 5.57
CA SER A 237 -18.25 3.18 5.60
C SER A 237 -17.83 4.56 6.12
N ALA A 238 -18.58 5.62 5.77
CA ALA A 238 -18.29 7.02 6.11
C ALA A 238 -18.47 7.36 7.61
N GLY A 239 -18.33 6.38 8.52
CA GLY A 239 -18.83 6.45 9.88
C GLY A 239 -20.32 6.06 9.93
N TYR A 240 -20.95 6.15 11.10
CA TYR A 240 -22.41 5.93 11.31
C TYR A 240 -22.92 4.50 11.48
N GLY A 241 -22.07 3.48 11.69
CA GLY A 241 -22.58 2.15 12.05
C GLY A 241 -23.43 1.47 10.98
N THR A 242 -23.36 1.96 9.74
CA THR A 242 -24.18 1.50 8.61
C THR A 242 -23.53 0.36 7.83
N PRO A 243 -24.34 -0.58 7.30
CA PRO A 243 -25.79 -0.65 7.46
C PRO A 243 -26.13 -1.14 8.87
N TYR A 244 -27.16 -0.57 9.49
CA TYR A 244 -27.58 -0.99 10.82
C TYR A 244 -28.04 -2.46 10.81
N GLU A 245 -27.81 -3.16 11.91
CA GLU A 245 -28.25 -4.54 12.13
C GLU A 245 -29.39 -4.51 13.15
N GLY A 246 -30.64 -4.60 12.65
CA GLY A 246 -31.83 -4.36 13.46
C GLY A 246 -31.87 -2.93 14.00
N ALA A 247 -31.99 -2.79 15.32
CA ALA A 247 -31.94 -1.49 16.01
C ALA A 247 -30.50 -1.07 16.42
N GLY A 248 -29.49 -1.90 16.12
CA GLY A 248 -28.10 -1.70 16.55
C GLY A 248 -27.16 -1.24 15.44
N LEU A 249 -26.01 -0.71 15.84
CA LEU A 249 -24.89 -0.47 14.91
C LEU A 249 -24.41 -1.80 14.34
N SER A 250 -23.95 -1.78 13.09
CA SER A 250 -23.32 -2.92 12.42
C SER A 250 -22.29 -3.63 13.32
N SER A 251 -22.35 -4.96 13.38
CA SER A 251 -21.31 -5.78 14.01
C SER A 251 -20.02 -5.81 13.19
N ARG A 252 -20.09 -5.47 11.90
CA ARG A 252 -18.94 -5.43 10.98
C ARG A 252 -18.06 -4.23 11.25
N ARG A 253 -16.99 -4.48 12.00
CA ARG A 253 -16.05 -3.45 12.46
C ARG A 253 -14.61 -3.76 12.06
N LEU A 254 -13.93 -2.73 11.61
CA LEU A 254 -12.48 -2.64 11.55
C LEU A 254 -11.97 -2.01 12.86
N SER A 255 -10.65 -1.99 13.00
CA SER A 255 -9.96 -1.30 14.07
C SER A 255 -10.38 0.18 14.21
N GLY A 256 -10.42 0.67 15.45
CA GLY A 256 -10.76 2.06 15.76
C GLY A 256 -12.24 2.40 15.57
N ASN A 257 -13.15 1.44 15.79
CA ASN A 257 -14.61 1.60 15.65
C ASN A 257 -15.06 2.07 14.26
N ARG A 258 -14.34 1.64 13.22
CA ARG A 258 -14.69 1.97 11.83
C ARG A 258 -15.54 0.84 11.27
N PHE A 259 -16.63 1.17 10.59
CA PHE A 259 -17.54 0.17 10.03
C PHE A 259 -17.21 -0.09 8.58
N PHE A 260 -17.64 -1.23 8.05
CA PHE A 260 -17.46 -1.54 6.64
C PHE A 260 -18.69 -2.23 6.03
N LEU A 261 -18.81 -2.09 4.72
CA LEU A 261 -19.75 -2.80 3.86
C LEU A 261 -19.02 -3.93 3.15
N ASP A 262 -19.72 -5.04 2.94
CA ASP A 262 -19.28 -6.10 2.04
C ASP A 262 -19.71 -5.76 0.61
N LEU A 263 -18.76 -5.85 -0.31
CA LEU A 263 -18.88 -5.62 -1.74
C LEU A 263 -18.30 -6.82 -2.48
N GLN A 264 -18.35 -6.78 -3.81
CA GLN A 264 -17.62 -7.74 -4.63
C GLN A 264 -16.12 -7.68 -4.33
N ALA A 265 -15.58 -8.80 -3.84
CA ALA A 265 -14.14 -8.99 -3.68
C ALA A 265 -13.45 -9.28 -5.02
N ASP A 266 -12.13 -9.12 -5.04
CA ASP A 266 -11.31 -9.46 -6.20
C ASP A 266 -11.48 -10.95 -6.56
N VAL A 267 -11.53 -11.27 -7.85
CA VAL A 267 -11.71 -12.63 -8.36
C VAL A 267 -10.55 -13.55 -7.93
N HIS A 268 -9.33 -13.03 -7.82
CA HIS A 268 -8.17 -13.80 -7.37
C HIS A 268 -8.34 -14.27 -5.93
N PHE A 269 -8.93 -13.44 -5.06
CA PHE A 269 -9.29 -13.87 -3.71
C PHE A 269 -10.54 -14.77 -3.72
N SER A 270 -11.66 -14.26 -4.22
CA SER A 270 -12.97 -14.90 -4.05
C SER A 270 -13.14 -16.23 -4.80
N ARG A 271 -12.41 -16.45 -5.89
CA ARG A 271 -12.48 -17.69 -6.68
C ARG A 271 -11.26 -18.58 -6.53
N ALA A 272 -10.06 -17.99 -6.52
CA ALA A 272 -8.81 -18.75 -6.42
C ALA A 272 -8.27 -18.85 -4.99
N GLY A 273 -8.83 -18.11 -4.03
CA GLY A 273 -8.39 -18.12 -2.64
C GLY A 273 -6.96 -17.61 -2.47
N MET A 274 -6.51 -16.70 -3.33
CA MET A 274 -5.16 -16.15 -3.30
C MET A 274 -5.00 -15.14 -2.15
N GLU A 275 -3.81 -15.14 -1.58
CA GLU A 275 -3.34 -14.19 -0.57
C GLU A 275 -2.39 -13.17 -1.21
N CYS A 276 -2.09 -12.06 -0.52
CA CYS A 276 -1.23 -11.00 -1.05
C CYS A 276 0.11 -11.53 -1.59
N ILE A 277 0.71 -12.51 -0.88
CA ILE A 277 2.01 -13.08 -1.26
C ILE A 277 1.96 -13.89 -2.55
N ASP A 278 0.79 -14.38 -2.98
CA ASP A 278 0.67 -15.19 -4.20
C ASP A 278 1.04 -14.36 -5.44
N CYS A 279 0.67 -13.08 -5.46
CA CYS A 279 1.07 -12.11 -6.48
C CYS A 279 2.36 -11.35 -6.11
N HIS A 280 2.44 -10.81 -4.89
CA HIS A 280 3.54 -9.92 -4.52
C HIS A 280 4.85 -10.69 -4.29
N THR A 281 5.83 -10.45 -5.15
CA THR A 281 7.15 -11.08 -5.09
C THR A 281 8.03 -10.47 -3.99
N ALA A 282 9.06 -11.22 -3.55
CA ALA A 282 10.07 -10.69 -2.64
C ALA A 282 10.80 -9.46 -3.24
N THR A 283 11.09 -9.48 -4.54
CA THR A 283 11.70 -8.34 -5.25
C THR A 283 10.76 -7.12 -5.28
N GLY A 284 9.47 -7.32 -5.55
CA GLY A 284 8.49 -6.23 -5.60
C GLY A 284 8.23 -5.58 -4.23
N LEU A 285 8.21 -6.38 -3.16
CA LEU A 285 7.96 -5.90 -1.80
C LEU A 285 9.23 -5.38 -1.11
N MET A 286 10.27 -6.21 -1.04
CA MET A 286 11.52 -5.89 -0.35
C MET A 286 12.43 -4.99 -1.19
N GLY A 287 12.07 -4.68 -2.44
CA GLY A 287 12.86 -3.87 -3.36
C GLY A 287 13.87 -4.70 -4.16
N ASP A 288 14.30 -4.14 -5.30
CA ASP A 288 15.35 -4.66 -6.18
C ASP A 288 16.70 -3.95 -5.96
N GLY A 289 16.79 -3.14 -4.89
CA GLY A 289 17.97 -2.37 -4.53
C GLY A 289 17.98 -0.94 -5.09
N LYS A 290 17.14 -0.64 -6.09
CA LYS A 290 16.98 0.71 -6.62
C LYS A 290 15.98 1.49 -5.77
N ARG A 291 16.25 2.80 -5.63
CA ARG A 291 15.31 3.73 -5.00
C ARG A 291 14.34 4.23 -6.06
N TYR A 292 13.05 4.17 -5.73
CA TYR A 292 11.97 4.66 -6.59
C TYR A 292 11.22 5.77 -5.87
N ASP A 293 10.53 6.60 -6.65
CA ASP A 293 9.63 7.62 -6.10
C ASP A 293 8.16 7.38 -6.45
N ARG A 294 7.86 6.36 -7.27
CA ARG A 294 6.51 6.03 -7.72
C ARG A 294 6.28 4.52 -7.61
N MET A 295 5.10 4.13 -7.10
CA MET A 295 4.74 2.73 -6.89
C MET A 295 4.81 1.90 -8.18
N HIS A 296 4.33 2.43 -9.31
CA HIS A 296 4.37 1.72 -10.59
C HIS A 296 5.80 1.41 -11.05
N SER A 297 6.79 2.22 -10.67
CA SER A 297 8.20 2.01 -11.07
C SER A 297 8.86 0.88 -10.26
N GLN A 298 8.46 0.71 -9.00
CA GLN A 298 8.91 -0.43 -8.19
C GLN A 298 8.17 -1.72 -8.52
N THR A 299 6.92 -1.62 -8.98
CA THR A 299 6.03 -2.76 -9.27
C THR A 299 6.74 -3.80 -10.14
N ASP A 300 6.70 -5.06 -9.68
CA ASP A 300 7.37 -6.20 -10.30
C ASP A 300 6.37 -7.11 -11.02
N ILE A 301 5.32 -7.52 -10.30
CA ILE A 301 4.24 -8.37 -10.82
C ILE A 301 3.23 -7.55 -11.62
N THR A 302 2.78 -8.08 -12.77
CA THR A 302 1.73 -7.50 -13.62
C THR A 302 0.68 -8.54 -13.98
N CYS A 303 -0.48 -8.11 -14.49
CA CYS A 303 -1.52 -9.01 -14.99
C CYS A 303 -0.96 -9.98 -16.07
N GLN A 304 -0.17 -9.44 -16.99
CA GLN A 304 0.45 -10.21 -18.08
C GLN A 304 1.44 -11.26 -17.57
N THR A 305 2.06 -11.05 -16.41
CA THR A 305 2.99 -12.02 -15.82
C THR A 305 2.32 -13.39 -15.62
N CYS A 306 1.01 -13.42 -15.36
CA CYS A 306 0.27 -14.67 -15.19
C CYS A 306 -0.67 -14.97 -16.37
N HIS A 307 -1.29 -13.95 -16.97
CA HIS A 307 -2.30 -14.12 -18.04
C HIS A 307 -1.73 -14.14 -19.46
N SER A 308 -0.47 -13.74 -19.64
CA SER A 308 0.30 -13.85 -20.88
C SER A 308 1.78 -14.16 -20.55
N PRO A 309 2.04 -15.26 -19.81
CA PRO A 309 3.32 -15.51 -19.16
C PRO A 309 4.42 -15.85 -20.17
N GLU A 310 5.61 -15.30 -19.94
CA GLU A 310 6.85 -15.79 -20.53
C GLU A 310 7.50 -16.79 -19.57
N PHE A 311 7.77 -18.01 -20.05
CA PHE A 311 8.39 -19.06 -19.26
C PHE A 311 9.86 -19.17 -19.59
N SER A 312 10.66 -19.44 -18.56
CA SER A 312 12.08 -19.76 -18.72
C SER A 312 12.48 -20.91 -17.78
N MET A 313 13.41 -21.74 -18.24
CA MET A 313 14.05 -22.73 -17.39
C MET A 313 15.03 -22.04 -16.44
N ILE A 314 14.85 -22.29 -15.15
CA ILE A 314 15.74 -21.75 -14.13
C ILE A 314 17.02 -22.59 -14.10
N LYS A 315 18.17 -21.95 -14.38
CA LYS A 315 19.50 -22.58 -14.40
C LYS A 315 20.36 -22.06 -13.25
N GLY A 316 21.19 -22.95 -12.69
CA GLY A 316 22.22 -22.62 -11.71
C GLY A 316 22.01 -23.28 -10.35
N PRO A 317 23.09 -23.52 -9.56
CA PRO A 317 23.02 -24.23 -8.28
C PRO A 317 22.29 -23.46 -7.16
N ASP A 318 22.19 -22.12 -7.29
CA ASP A 318 21.62 -21.20 -6.29
C ASP A 318 20.53 -20.29 -6.85
N ALA A 319 19.77 -20.76 -7.84
CA ALA A 319 18.78 -19.91 -8.47
C ALA A 319 17.69 -19.46 -7.48
N LEU A 320 17.25 -18.20 -7.59
CA LEU A 320 16.31 -17.59 -6.64
C LEU A 320 15.02 -18.42 -6.47
N ALA A 321 14.51 -19.00 -7.55
CA ALA A 321 13.30 -19.82 -7.51
C ALA A 321 13.47 -21.08 -6.65
N ASP A 322 14.62 -21.77 -6.76
CA ASP A 322 14.93 -22.95 -5.94
C ASP A 322 14.96 -22.59 -4.46
N ARG A 323 15.61 -21.48 -4.11
CA ARG A 323 15.68 -20.98 -2.73
C ARG A 323 14.30 -20.63 -2.19
N LEU A 324 13.48 -19.91 -2.97
CA LEU A 324 12.13 -19.52 -2.55
C LEU A 324 11.22 -20.72 -2.35
N ALA A 325 11.26 -21.71 -3.25
CA ALA A 325 10.50 -22.94 -3.12
C ALA A 325 10.95 -23.76 -1.89
N PHE A 326 12.27 -23.89 -1.68
CA PHE A 326 12.84 -24.54 -0.50
C PHE A 326 12.38 -23.89 0.81
N LEU A 327 12.38 -22.55 0.87
CA LEU A 327 11.92 -21.81 2.05
C LEU A 327 10.40 -21.93 2.27
N ASN A 328 9.63 -22.03 1.19
CA ASN A 328 8.17 -22.12 1.27
C ASN A 328 7.68 -23.51 1.72
N LYS A 329 8.33 -24.59 1.24
CA LYS A 329 8.04 -26.01 1.54
C LYS A 329 6.65 -26.54 1.17
N ARG A 330 5.71 -25.71 0.71
CA ARG A 330 4.35 -26.12 0.33
C ARG A 330 4.19 -26.34 -1.15
N ILE A 331 4.91 -25.57 -1.96
CA ILE A 331 4.85 -25.67 -3.41
C ILE A 331 5.69 -26.86 -3.89
N PRO A 332 5.12 -27.79 -4.67
CA PRO A 332 5.89 -28.84 -5.33
C PRO A 332 7.00 -28.23 -6.20
N TRP A 333 8.20 -28.78 -6.08
CA TRP A 333 9.37 -28.20 -6.74
C TRP A 333 10.29 -29.27 -7.31
N LYS A 334 10.61 -29.15 -8.61
CA LYS A 334 11.62 -29.95 -9.28
C LYS A 334 12.73 -29.02 -9.80
N LYS A 335 13.99 -29.34 -9.51
CA LYS A 335 15.13 -28.57 -10.04
C LYS A 335 15.09 -28.54 -11.57
N GLY A 336 15.38 -27.39 -12.15
CA GLY A 336 15.41 -27.20 -13.61
C GLY A 336 14.04 -27.06 -14.27
N GLN A 337 12.96 -26.92 -13.50
CA GLN A 337 11.62 -26.69 -14.07
C GLN A 337 11.45 -25.28 -14.65
N SER A 338 10.52 -25.16 -15.60
CA SER A 338 10.17 -23.88 -16.21
C SER A 338 9.15 -23.13 -15.37
N VAL A 339 9.44 -21.86 -15.09
CA VAL A 339 8.54 -20.97 -14.35
C VAL A 339 8.34 -19.66 -15.08
N ALA A 340 7.24 -18.98 -14.81
CA ALA A 340 6.98 -17.67 -15.39
C ALA A 340 7.97 -16.62 -14.84
N LEU A 341 8.28 -15.60 -15.63
CA LEU A 341 9.10 -14.47 -15.23
C LEU A 341 8.26 -13.20 -15.17
N SER A 342 8.52 -12.36 -14.17
CA SER A 342 8.00 -10.99 -14.15
C SER A 342 8.65 -10.14 -15.24
N LYS A 343 8.10 -8.95 -15.50
CA LYS A 343 8.69 -7.96 -16.41
C LYS A 343 10.13 -7.57 -16.03
N LYS A 344 10.49 -7.65 -14.74
CA LYS A 344 11.85 -7.37 -14.25
C LYS A 344 12.73 -8.63 -14.15
N GLY A 345 12.26 -9.78 -14.66
CA GLY A 345 12.99 -11.05 -14.63
C GLY A 345 12.92 -11.80 -13.30
N THR A 346 12.05 -11.40 -12.37
CA THR A 346 11.87 -12.14 -11.11
C THR A 346 11.15 -13.47 -11.41
N PRO A 347 11.69 -14.62 -10.99
CA PRO A 347 11.03 -15.90 -11.18
C PRO A 347 9.78 -16.02 -10.29
N ILE A 348 8.65 -16.36 -10.92
CA ILE A 348 7.39 -16.64 -10.26
C ILE A 348 7.33 -18.14 -9.99
N TYR A 349 8.03 -18.58 -8.94
CA TYR A 349 8.21 -20.01 -8.60
C TYR A 349 6.89 -20.78 -8.37
N ASN A 350 5.80 -20.05 -8.14
CA ASN A 350 4.47 -20.60 -7.96
C ASN A 350 3.61 -20.59 -9.24
N LEU A 351 4.17 -20.23 -10.38
CA LEU A 351 3.55 -20.35 -11.70
C LEU A 351 4.46 -21.18 -12.61
N GLN A 352 4.13 -22.46 -12.73
CA GLN A 352 4.98 -23.50 -13.32
C GLN A 352 4.37 -24.00 -14.63
N LYS A 353 5.24 -24.45 -15.54
CA LYS A 353 4.82 -25.16 -16.76
C LYS A 353 5.05 -26.66 -16.58
N GLU A 354 3.97 -27.42 -16.55
CA GLU A 354 3.95 -28.87 -16.29
C GLU A 354 3.16 -29.57 -17.39
N ASP A 355 3.77 -30.53 -18.09
CA ASP A 355 3.11 -31.34 -19.14
C ASP A 355 2.32 -30.50 -20.17
N GLY A 356 2.87 -29.35 -20.57
CA GLY A 356 2.24 -28.42 -21.50
C GLY A 356 1.18 -27.51 -20.89
N LYS A 357 0.80 -27.71 -19.64
CA LYS A 357 -0.16 -26.91 -18.88
C LYS A 357 0.55 -25.84 -18.05
N THR A 358 -0.20 -24.78 -17.75
CA THR A 358 0.24 -23.72 -16.82
C THR A 358 -0.45 -23.94 -15.49
N ILE A 359 0.32 -24.27 -14.46
CA ILE A 359 -0.20 -24.56 -13.11
C ILE A 359 0.24 -23.44 -12.16
N PHE A 360 -0.74 -22.85 -11.47
CA PHE A 360 -0.49 -21.92 -10.38
C PHE A 360 -0.67 -22.63 -9.04
N TYR A 361 0.29 -22.44 -8.13
CA TYR A 361 0.22 -22.94 -6.77
C TYR A 361 0.04 -21.80 -5.78
N ARG A 362 -0.88 -21.95 -4.83
CA ARG A 362 -0.95 -21.03 -3.68
C ARG A 362 0.23 -21.24 -2.75
N LYS A 363 0.88 -20.16 -2.34
CA LYS A 363 2.07 -20.18 -1.48
C LYS A 363 1.75 -20.54 -0.03
N MET A 364 0.51 -20.32 0.43
CA MET A 364 0.15 -20.65 1.81
C MET A 364 0.06 -22.15 2.06
N ASP A 365 -0.56 -22.89 1.13
CA ASP A 365 -0.95 -24.29 1.34
C ASP A 365 -0.53 -25.25 0.21
N GLY A 366 0.02 -24.75 -0.89
CA GLY A 366 0.45 -25.57 -2.03
C GLY A 366 -0.69 -26.04 -2.91
N ARG A 367 -1.92 -25.52 -2.75
CA ARG A 367 -3.06 -25.94 -3.58
C ARG A 367 -2.86 -25.50 -5.03
N PRO A 368 -2.95 -26.42 -6.02
CA PRO A 368 -2.84 -26.09 -7.44
C PRO A 368 -4.15 -25.64 -8.05
N PHE A 369 -4.06 -24.83 -9.11
CA PHE A 369 -5.11 -24.67 -10.12
C PHE A 369 -4.51 -24.42 -11.51
N GLU A 370 -5.15 -24.99 -12.53
CA GLU A 370 -4.75 -24.81 -13.93
C GLU A 370 -5.22 -23.44 -14.44
N MET A 371 -4.33 -22.72 -15.11
CA MET A 371 -4.62 -21.42 -15.69
C MET A 371 -5.02 -21.52 -17.16
N ASP A 372 -6.18 -20.97 -17.51
CA ASP A 372 -6.56 -20.71 -18.90
C ASP A 372 -5.85 -19.44 -19.41
N ILE A 373 -4.68 -19.65 -20.01
CA ILE A 373 -3.91 -18.57 -20.65
C ILE A 373 -4.43 -18.21 -22.05
N GLN A 374 -5.28 -19.05 -22.66
CA GLN A 374 -5.79 -18.83 -24.02
C GLN A 374 -6.87 -17.75 -24.06
N SER A 375 -7.54 -17.48 -22.93
CA SER A 375 -8.55 -16.42 -22.86
C SER A 375 -8.00 -15.03 -23.25
N SER A 376 -6.71 -14.76 -23.08
CA SER A 376 -6.09 -13.49 -23.49
C SER A 376 -5.98 -13.31 -25.01
N ASN A 377 -6.13 -14.39 -25.80
CA ASN A 377 -6.09 -14.36 -27.26
C ASN A 377 -7.44 -14.07 -27.91
N LYS A 378 -8.52 -13.96 -27.11
CA LYS A 378 -9.86 -13.68 -27.64
C LYS A 378 -9.95 -12.31 -28.33
N PRO A 379 -10.81 -12.14 -29.35
CA PRO A 379 -10.89 -10.92 -30.15
C PRO A 379 -11.06 -9.63 -29.34
N HIS A 380 -11.86 -9.66 -28.27
CA HIS A 380 -12.09 -8.50 -27.39
C HIS A 380 -10.84 -8.00 -26.65
N HIS A 381 -9.79 -8.82 -26.50
CA HIS A 381 -8.50 -8.37 -25.94
C HIS A 381 -7.57 -7.75 -27.00
N ARG A 382 -7.94 -7.81 -28.27
CA ARG A 382 -7.15 -7.34 -29.42
C ARG A 382 -7.94 -6.36 -30.29
N LEU A 383 -9.04 -5.81 -29.78
CA LEU A 383 -9.89 -4.90 -30.52
C LEU A 383 -9.13 -3.60 -30.81
N LYS A 384 -9.12 -3.18 -32.09
CA LYS A 384 -8.44 -1.95 -32.50
C LYS A 384 -9.03 -0.72 -31.80
N GLY A 385 -8.19 0.27 -31.50
CA GLY A 385 -8.57 1.47 -30.76
C GLY A 385 -8.57 1.31 -29.23
N HIS A 386 -8.37 0.10 -28.72
CA HIS A 386 -8.35 -0.23 -27.28
C HIS A 386 -6.94 -0.51 -26.75
N GLU A 387 -5.89 -0.32 -27.57
CA GLU A 387 -4.50 -0.72 -27.26
C GLU A 387 -3.91 0.03 -26.06
N ARG A 388 -4.44 1.22 -25.75
CA ARG A 388 -4.00 2.02 -24.61
C ARG A 388 -4.66 1.60 -23.30
N LEU A 389 -5.67 0.73 -23.30
CA LEU A 389 -6.37 0.32 -22.09
C LEU A 389 -5.50 -0.63 -21.26
N SER A 390 -5.36 -0.29 -19.99
CA SER A 390 -4.88 -1.23 -18.98
C SER A 390 -5.91 -2.33 -18.71
N CYS A 391 -5.46 -3.51 -18.26
CA CYS A 391 -6.37 -4.57 -17.81
C CYS A 391 -7.32 -4.05 -16.72
N GLN A 392 -6.82 -3.18 -15.83
CA GLN A 392 -7.59 -2.57 -14.75
C GLN A 392 -8.72 -1.67 -15.26
N ALA A 393 -8.52 -0.96 -16.38
CA ALA A 393 -9.58 -0.13 -16.97
C ALA A 393 -10.81 -0.98 -17.31
N CYS A 394 -10.57 -2.17 -17.86
CA CYS A 394 -11.62 -3.11 -18.26
C CYS A 394 -12.16 -3.94 -17.09
N HIS A 395 -11.32 -4.40 -16.17
CA HIS A 395 -11.68 -5.43 -15.19
C HIS A 395 -11.93 -4.94 -13.77
N SER A 396 -11.64 -3.67 -13.42
CA SER A 396 -11.93 -3.17 -12.07
C SER A 396 -13.43 -2.90 -11.88
N ALA A 397 -14.09 -3.64 -10.99
CA ALA A 397 -15.53 -3.50 -10.76
C ALA A 397 -15.90 -2.19 -10.06
N TRP A 398 -15.08 -1.75 -9.12
CA TRP A 398 -15.33 -0.53 -8.35
C TRP A 398 -14.02 0.05 -7.79
N ILE A 399 -14.01 1.32 -7.43
CA ILE A 399 -12.86 1.98 -6.79
C ILE A 399 -13.35 2.80 -5.59
N PRO A 400 -12.66 2.79 -4.43
CA PRO A 400 -12.95 3.73 -3.36
C PRO A 400 -12.58 5.15 -3.79
N GLN A 401 -13.49 6.10 -3.60
CA GLN A 401 -13.35 7.49 -4.02
C GLN A 401 -13.63 8.40 -2.84
N CYS A 402 -12.62 9.18 -2.44
CA CYS A 402 -12.71 10.17 -1.37
C CYS A 402 -12.95 11.57 -1.96
N TYR A 403 -14.11 12.15 -1.71
CA TYR A 403 -14.44 13.53 -2.03
C TYR A 403 -14.39 14.37 -0.75
N GLY A 404 -13.40 15.25 -0.67
CA GLY A 404 -13.17 16.15 0.47
C GLY A 404 -12.63 15.50 1.74
N CYS A 405 -11.30 15.41 1.82
CA CYS A 405 -10.56 15.19 3.06
C CYS A 405 -10.29 16.55 3.73
N HIS A 406 -10.88 16.81 4.89
CA HIS A 406 -10.65 18.03 5.65
C HIS A 406 -9.54 17.80 6.67
N LEU A 407 -8.49 18.61 6.57
CA LEU A 407 -7.33 18.58 7.44
C LEU A 407 -7.26 19.89 8.23
N THR A 408 -7.52 19.82 9.53
CA THR A 408 -7.39 20.98 10.42
C THR A 408 -6.06 20.92 11.16
N TYR A 409 -5.27 21.99 11.05
CA TYR A 409 -4.03 22.16 11.82
C TYR A 409 -4.18 23.27 12.86
N ASN A 410 -4.15 22.91 14.15
CA ASN A 410 -4.24 23.87 15.25
C ASN A 410 -2.86 24.05 15.92
N LYS A 411 -2.27 25.24 15.81
CA LYS A 411 -0.95 25.59 16.36
C LYS A 411 -0.90 25.65 17.90
N SER A 412 -2.03 25.82 18.58
CA SER A 412 -2.11 25.86 20.05
C SER A 412 -1.99 24.47 20.70
N GLU A 413 -2.44 23.44 20.00
CA GLU A 413 -2.50 22.07 20.52
C GLU A 413 -1.16 21.33 20.34
N LYS A 414 -1.00 20.18 21.01
CA LYS A 414 0.15 19.28 20.83
C LYS A 414 -0.31 17.95 20.28
N GLN A 415 0.51 17.33 19.45
CA GLN A 415 0.30 15.97 18.93
C GLN A 415 1.58 15.17 19.01
N LYS A 416 1.44 13.85 19.12
CA LYS A 416 2.58 12.94 19.11
C LYS A 416 3.16 12.84 17.70
N ASP A 417 4.47 13.05 17.60
CA ASP A 417 5.28 12.76 16.43
C ASP A 417 5.65 11.27 16.43
N TRP A 418 5.31 10.57 15.36
CA TRP A 418 5.54 9.12 15.26
C TRP A 418 6.99 8.72 15.02
N ILE A 419 7.82 9.63 14.52
CA ILE A 419 9.21 9.34 14.20
C ILE A 419 10.05 9.34 15.48
N ASN A 420 9.95 10.39 16.30
CA ASN A 420 10.75 10.49 17.54
C ASN A 420 9.97 10.07 18.81
N ASN A 421 8.69 9.73 18.67
CA ASN A 421 7.81 9.29 19.76
C ASN A 421 7.57 10.36 20.86
N LYS A 422 7.78 11.65 20.56
CA LYS A 422 7.60 12.79 21.49
C LYS A 422 6.37 13.62 21.12
N MET A 423 5.80 14.30 22.10
CA MET A 423 4.78 15.32 21.84
C MET A 423 5.44 16.57 21.25
N SER A 424 4.93 17.07 20.13
CA SER A 424 5.36 18.32 19.49
C SER A 424 4.18 19.28 19.29
N PRO A 425 4.42 20.62 19.23
CA PRO A 425 3.38 21.61 18.97
C PRO A 425 2.71 21.41 17.61
N GLY A 426 1.45 21.82 17.49
CA GLY A 426 0.61 21.66 16.31
C GLY A 426 -0.12 20.31 16.29
N ARG A 427 -1.46 20.34 16.19
CA ARG A 427 -2.27 19.13 16.05
C ARG A 427 -3.04 19.12 14.75
N TRP A 428 -2.97 17.98 14.07
CA TRP A 428 -3.76 17.62 12.91
C TRP A 428 -5.03 16.88 13.34
N LYS A 429 -6.15 17.21 12.72
CA LYS A 429 -7.41 16.47 12.77
C LYS A 429 -7.85 16.20 11.34
N GLU A 430 -8.18 14.95 11.04
CA GLU A 430 -8.73 14.52 9.75
C GLU A 430 -10.24 14.32 9.91
N ALA A 431 -11.01 14.93 9.02
CA ALA A 431 -12.42 14.64 8.79
C ALA A 431 -12.65 14.37 7.30
N ARG A 432 -13.77 13.72 6.97
CA ARG A 432 -14.10 13.35 5.58
C ARG A 432 -15.52 13.79 5.29
N SER A 433 -15.73 14.38 4.13
CA SER A 433 -17.05 14.85 3.70
C SER A 433 -17.83 13.72 3.04
N TYR A 434 -17.26 13.09 2.02
CA TYR A 434 -17.97 12.08 1.25
C TYR A 434 -17.03 10.97 0.77
N LEU A 435 -17.37 9.72 1.09
CA LEU A 435 -16.66 8.54 0.62
C LEU A 435 -17.66 7.66 -0.14
N ARG A 436 -17.33 7.31 -1.38
CA ARG A 436 -18.14 6.41 -2.20
C ARG A 436 -17.32 5.26 -2.76
N PHE A 437 -17.96 4.12 -2.95
CA PHE A 437 -17.49 3.09 -3.87
C PHE A 437 -18.35 3.20 -5.12
N SER A 438 -17.73 3.19 -6.29
CA SER A 438 -18.48 3.22 -7.55
C SER A 438 -17.58 2.81 -8.71
N ARG A 439 -18.16 2.69 -9.90
CA ARG A 439 -17.43 2.41 -11.14
C ARG A 439 -16.27 3.40 -11.33
N PRO A 440 -15.05 2.95 -11.63
CA PRO A 440 -13.92 3.86 -11.79
C PRO A 440 -14.10 4.80 -12.98
N ALA A 441 -13.77 6.07 -12.79
CA ALA A 441 -13.48 6.96 -13.91
C ALA A 441 -12.16 6.56 -14.54
N LEU A 442 -11.98 6.86 -15.82
CA LEU A 442 -10.76 6.58 -16.57
C LEU A 442 -10.05 7.90 -16.91
N GLY A 443 -8.73 7.82 -16.99
CA GLY A 443 -7.88 8.92 -17.43
C GLY A 443 -6.56 8.38 -17.94
N ILE A 444 -5.62 9.29 -18.22
CA ILE A 444 -4.31 8.94 -18.74
C ILE A 444 -3.28 8.93 -17.63
N ARG A 445 -2.50 7.83 -17.57
CA ARG A 445 -1.32 7.67 -16.73
C ARG A 445 -0.05 7.68 -17.59
N ASP A 446 0.91 8.51 -17.18
CA ASP A 446 2.23 8.69 -17.81
C ASP A 446 2.15 8.96 -19.32
N ASP A 447 1.16 9.78 -19.73
CA ASP A 447 0.84 10.19 -21.11
C ASP A 447 0.57 9.05 -22.12
N LEU A 448 0.52 7.81 -21.66
CA LEU A 448 0.47 6.63 -22.53
C LEU A 448 -0.81 5.81 -22.31
N GLU A 449 -1.08 5.44 -21.06
CA GLU A 449 -1.99 4.36 -20.72
C GLU A 449 -3.32 4.88 -20.15
N ILE A 450 -4.43 4.30 -20.57
CA ILE A 450 -5.76 4.55 -20.01
C ILE A 450 -5.94 3.68 -18.76
N PHE A 451 -6.15 4.33 -17.62
CA PHE A 451 -6.11 3.69 -16.31
C PHE A 451 -7.23 4.20 -15.39
N PRO A 452 -7.73 3.38 -14.43
CA PRO A 452 -8.62 3.86 -13.38
C PRO A 452 -8.04 5.04 -12.60
N ILE A 453 -8.82 6.11 -12.47
CA ILE A 453 -8.48 7.29 -11.67
C ILE A 453 -9.50 7.50 -10.56
N SER A 454 -9.02 8.02 -9.43
CA SER A 454 -9.79 8.34 -8.24
C SER A 454 -9.46 9.76 -7.77
N PRO A 455 -10.43 10.49 -7.19
CA PRO A 455 -10.15 11.79 -6.58
C PRO A 455 -9.22 11.64 -5.37
N CYS A 456 -8.45 12.69 -5.12
CA CYS A 456 -7.67 12.92 -3.91
C CYS A 456 -7.79 14.41 -3.57
N GLN A 457 -8.90 14.76 -2.91
CA GLN A 457 -9.27 16.15 -2.62
C GLN A 457 -8.97 16.47 -1.17
N GLU A 458 -8.19 17.52 -0.93
CA GLU A 458 -7.75 17.94 0.40
C GLU A 458 -8.13 19.40 0.65
N PHE A 459 -8.70 19.66 1.82
CA PHE A 459 -9.10 20.97 2.30
C PHE A 459 -8.36 21.23 3.61
N VAL A 460 -7.29 22.01 3.55
CA VAL A 460 -6.38 22.26 4.67
C VAL A 460 -6.73 23.60 5.32
N SER A 461 -7.14 23.55 6.59
CA SER A 461 -7.45 24.74 7.40
C SER A 461 -6.47 24.90 8.55
N VAL A 462 -5.80 26.04 8.62
CA VAL A 462 -4.78 26.34 9.63
C VAL A 462 -5.32 27.36 10.63
N PHE A 463 -5.11 27.08 11.91
CA PHE A 463 -5.51 27.93 13.03
C PHE A 463 -4.29 28.30 13.88
N ASP A 464 -4.21 29.57 14.30
CA ASP A 464 -3.13 30.06 15.15
C ASP A 464 -3.27 29.64 16.62
N LYS A 465 -2.40 30.20 17.48
CA LYS A 465 -2.41 29.87 18.92
C LYS A 465 -3.62 30.43 19.68
N SER A 466 -4.29 31.44 19.14
CA SER A 466 -5.53 32.01 19.69
C SER A 466 -6.79 31.30 19.17
N GLY A 467 -6.64 30.39 18.20
CA GLY A 467 -7.77 29.73 17.54
C GLY A 467 -8.33 30.53 16.37
N LYS A 468 -7.62 31.56 15.89
CA LYS A 468 -8.02 32.33 14.70
C LYS A 468 -7.65 31.56 13.43
N TYR A 469 -8.57 31.50 12.47
CA TYR A 469 -8.35 30.95 11.14
C TYR A 469 -7.33 31.79 10.34
N LEU A 470 -6.38 31.12 9.70
CA LEU A 470 -5.32 31.75 8.89
C LEU A 470 -5.56 31.45 7.40
N GLU A 471 -6.21 32.38 6.71
CA GLU A 471 -6.54 32.26 5.29
C GLU A 471 -5.29 32.08 4.40
N ASP A 472 -4.25 32.87 4.65
CA ASP A 472 -2.98 32.79 3.89
C ASP A 472 -2.25 31.46 4.04
N GLU A 473 -2.51 30.71 5.12
CA GLU A 473 -1.91 29.39 5.36
C GLU A 473 -2.84 28.22 4.99
N SER A 474 -4.12 28.48 4.70
CA SER A 474 -5.16 27.47 4.44
C SER A 474 -5.42 27.27 2.94
N PHE A 475 -5.57 26.05 2.45
CA PHE A 475 -5.60 25.80 1.00
C PHE A 475 -6.33 24.54 0.60
N ASN A 476 -6.68 24.48 -0.68
CA ASN A 476 -7.41 23.37 -1.28
C ASN A 476 -6.53 22.70 -2.35
N ILE A 477 -6.57 21.38 -2.39
CA ILE A 477 -5.90 20.57 -3.41
C ILE A 477 -6.94 19.70 -4.08
N MET A 478 -7.14 19.93 -5.38
CA MET A 478 -8.05 19.16 -6.22
C MET A 478 -7.23 18.25 -7.14
N ASN A 479 -6.91 17.05 -6.64
CA ASN A 479 -6.10 16.08 -7.38
C ASN A 479 -6.88 14.84 -7.78
N ILE A 480 -6.35 14.18 -8.79
CA ILE A 480 -6.69 12.79 -9.15
C ILE A 480 -5.45 11.91 -9.05
N SER A 481 -5.65 10.62 -8.83
CA SER A 481 -4.58 9.63 -8.75
C SER A 481 -4.96 8.38 -9.53
N ALA A 482 -3.98 7.77 -10.20
CA ALA A 482 -4.13 6.52 -10.94
C ALA A 482 -3.53 5.37 -10.12
N PHE A 483 -4.35 4.41 -9.68
CA PHE A 483 -3.90 3.24 -8.93
C PHE A 483 -4.84 2.06 -9.13
N ASP A 484 -4.30 0.85 -8.96
CA ASP A 484 -5.08 -0.38 -9.08
C ASP A 484 -5.97 -0.54 -7.84
N PRO A 485 -7.32 -0.55 -7.98
CA PRO A 485 -8.22 -0.65 -6.85
C PRO A 485 -8.24 -2.04 -6.20
N HIS A 486 -7.66 -3.07 -6.83
CA HIS A 486 -7.72 -4.47 -6.41
C HIS A 486 -9.17 -4.97 -6.26
N THR A 487 -9.97 -4.71 -7.30
CA THR A 487 -11.38 -5.11 -7.38
C THR A 487 -11.64 -5.85 -8.70
N THR A 488 -10.65 -6.60 -9.16
CA THR A 488 -10.69 -7.30 -10.44
C THR A 488 -11.88 -8.24 -10.49
N ALA A 489 -12.72 -8.08 -11.51
CA ALA A 489 -13.86 -8.94 -11.78
C ALA A 489 -13.60 -9.86 -12.96
N ARG A 490 -14.30 -10.99 -12.96
CA ARG A 490 -14.27 -11.95 -14.08
C ARG A 490 -14.81 -11.33 -15.38
N LYS A 491 -15.85 -10.50 -15.30
CA LYS A 491 -16.42 -9.80 -16.45
C LYS A 491 -15.78 -8.43 -16.59
N SER A 492 -15.47 -8.03 -17.81
CA SER A 492 -15.07 -6.66 -18.13
C SER A 492 -16.29 -5.72 -18.14
N ARG A 493 -16.01 -4.42 -18.18
CA ARG A 493 -17.02 -3.40 -18.51
C ARG A 493 -17.61 -3.62 -19.90
N GLY A 494 -18.86 -3.21 -20.08
CA GLY A 494 -19.52 -3.20 -21.38
C GLY A 494 -19.23 -1.92 -22.17
N CYS A 495 -19.53 -1.94 -23.48
CA CYS A 495 -19.29 -0.82 -24.38
C CYS A 495 -19.98 0.48 -23.93
N LEU A 496 -21.25 0.41 -23.52
CA LEU A 496 -22.02 1.59 -23.09
C LEU A 496 -21.42 2.28 -21.86
N GLU A 497 -20.86 1.51 -20.92
CA GLU A 497 -20.22 2.07 -19.74
C GLU A 497 -18.98 2.89 -20.10
N CYS A 498 -18.18 2.46 -21.09
CA CYS A 498 -17.01 3.21 -21.53
C CYS A 498 -17.35 4.38 -22.46
N HIS A 499 -18.31 4.18 -23.37
CA HIS A 499 -18.56 5.08 -24.51
C HIS A 499 -19.76 6.03 -24.33
N GLN A 500 -20.57 5.87 -23.28
CA GLN A 500 -21.70 6.76 -23.00
C GLN A 500 -21.72 7.32 -21.59
N ASP A 501 -21.10 6.64 -20.63
CA ASP A 501 -21.17 7.07 -19.24
C ASP A 501 -20.30 8.31 -18.98
N PRO A 502 -20.90 9.48 -18.68
CA PRO A 502 -20.14 10.71 -18.47
C PRO A 502 -19.16 10.59 -17.30
N LYS A 503 -19.49 9.78 -16.30
CA LYS A 503 -18.66 9.62 -15.13
C LYS A 503 -17.41 8.80 -15.43
N VAL A 504 -17.52 7.78 -16.28
CA VAL A 504 -16.37 6.96 -16.71
C VAL A 504 -15.40 7.80 -17.54
N ILE A 505 -15.91 8.74 -18.33
CA ILE A 505 -15.12 9.68 -19.15
C ILE A 505 -14.54 10.84 -18.30
N GLY A 506 -14.95 10.96 -17.03
CA GLY A 506 -14.43 11.96 -16.10
C GLY A 506 -15.21 13.29 -16.09
N LEU A 507 -16.36 13.38 -16.75
CA LEU A 507 -17.27 14.54 -16.65
C LEU A 507 -18.00 14.60 -15.32
N GLY A 508 -18.12 13.48 -14.60
CA GLY A 508 -18.84 13.35 -13.32
C GLY A 508 -20.18 12.62 -13.46
N GLU A 509 -20.86 12.36 -12.34
CA GLU A 509 -22.21 11.80 -12.38
C GLU A 509 -23.19 12.83 -12.97
N GLY A 510 -24.03 12.40 -13.92
CA GLY A 510 -24.98 13.30 -14.58
C GLY A 510 -25.55 12.71 -15.86
N ILE A 511 -26.20 13.57 -16.65
CA ILE A 511 -26.81 13.22 -17.93
C ILE A 511 -26.05 13.90 -19.06
N LEU A 512 -25.43 13.10 -19.92
CA LEU A 512 -24.88 13.53 -21.20
C LEU A 512 -25.93 13.30 -22.29
N HIS A 513 -26.32 14.36 -23.00
CA HIS A 513 -27.32 14.29 -24.07
C HIS A 513 -26.98 15.24 -25.21
N GLN A 514 -27.67 15.12 -26.34
CA GLN A 514 -27.57 16.08 -27.44
C GLN A 514 -28.70 17.11 -27.40
N LYS A 515 -28.36 18.38 -27.66
CA LYS A 515 -29.32 19.48 -27.81
C LYS A 515 -28.83 20.42 -28.92
N GLY A 516 -29.61 20.56 -29.99
CA GLY A 516 -29.27 21.43 -31.13
C GLY A 516 -27.95 21.05 -31.81
N GLY A 517 -27.71 19.75 -32.02
CA GLY A 517 -26.48 19.22 -32.63
C GLY A 517 -25.22 19.32 -31.74
N LYS A 518 -25.35 19.76 -30.49
CA LYS A 518 -24.23 19.88 -29.54
C LYS A 518 -24.43 18.94 -28.36
N ARG A 519 -23.33 18.37 -27.87
CA ARG A 519 -23.30 17.59 -26.62
C ARG A 519 -23.43 18.55 -25.43
N VAL A 520 -24.34 18.21 -24.51
CA VAL A 520 -24.59 18.95 -23.27
C VAL A 520 -24.52 17.98 -22.10
N PHE A 521 -23.71 18.32 -21.11
CA PHE A 521 -23.61 17.59 -19.85
C PHE A 521 -24.35 18.35 -18.76
N ARG A 522 -25.29 17.68 -18.09
CA ARG A 522 -25.99 18.20 -16.92
C ARG A 522 -25.57 17.38 -15.70
N PRO A 523 -24.78 17.92 -14.77
CA PRO A 523 -24.33 17.17 -13.60
C PRO A 523 -25.50 16.85 -12.67
N THR A 524 -25.37 15.76 -11.91
CA THR A 524 -26.31 15.39 -10.84
C THR A 524 -26.25 16.40 -9.69
N TYR A 525 -25.06 16.97 -9.44
CA TYR A 525 -24.81 17.96 -8.41
C TYR A 525 -23.96 19.10 -8.97
N ASP A 526 -24.34 20.35 -8.75
CA ASP A 526 -23.61 21.53 -9.22
C ASP A 526 -23.17 22.40 -8.03
N SER A 527 -21.86 22.38 -7.73
CA SER A 527 -21.24 23.18 -6.67
C SER A 527 -21.45 24.69 -6.86
N SER A 528 -21.69 25.15 -8.09
CA SER A 528 -21.83 26.58 -8.44
C SER A 528 -23.27 27.12 -8.34
N SER A 529 -24.26 26.25 -8.13
CA SER A 529 -25.70 26.57 -8.34
C SER A 529 -26.47 27.18 -7.15
N SER A 530 -25.83 27.87 -6.20
CA SER A 530 -26.56 28.72 -5.22
C SER A 530 -26.11 30.18 -5.25
N PRO A 531 -27.02 31.14 -4.96
CA PRO A 531 -26.71 32.57 -5.08
C PRO A 531 -25.59 32.97 -4.11
N PRO A 532 -24.71 33.90 -4.52
CA PRO A 532 -23.67 34.46 -3.67
C PRO A 532 -24.31 35.42 -2.67
N ARG A 533 -24.84 34.90 -1.56
CA ARG A 533 -25.04 35.72 -0.36
C ARG A 533 -24.04 35.44 0.75
N THR A 534 -23.25 34.36 0.64
CA THR A 534 -22.03 34.11 1.43
C THR A 534 -21.27 32.92 0.83
N GLY A 535 -20.26 33.17 -0.01
CA GLY A 535 -19.46 32.08 -0.59
C GLY A 535 -20.27 31.10 -1.46
N SER A 536 -19.60 30.06 -1.97
CA SER A 536 -20.26 28.99 -2.70
C SER A 536 -21.29 28.26 -1.83
N SER A 537 -22.27 27.62 -2.49
CA SER A 537 -23.31 26.78 -1.86
C SER A 537 -22.79 25.72 -0.89
N THR A 538 -21.51 25.35 -1.02
CA THR A 538 -20.81 24.31 -0.27
C THR A 538 -19.84 24.85 0.78
N GLY A 539 -19.58 26.16 0.80
CA GLY A 539 -18.44 26.72 1.53
C GLY A 539 -17.08 26.31 0.95
N ILE A 540 -17.06 25.73 -0.25
CA ILE A 540 -15.86 25.29 -0.98
C ILE A 540 -15.71 26.14 -2.24
N ASP A 541 -14.58 26.84 -2.37
CA ASP A 541 -14.25 27.71 -3.52
C ASP A 541 -13.91 26.90 -4.79
N VAL A 542 -14.90 26.18 -5.33
CA VAL A 542 -14.83 25.46 -6.61
C VAL A 542 -16.08 25.70 -7.44
N SER A 543 -15.89 26.01 -8.72
CA SER A 543 -16.97 26.34 -9.68
C SER A 543 -17.43 25.13 -10.51
N PHE A 544 -17.07 23.92 -10.09
CA PHE A 544 -17.40 22.67 -10.80
C PHE A 544 -17.81 21.56 -9.81
N PRO A 545 -18.56 20.53 -10.27
CA PRO A 545 -18.89 19.37 -9.43
C PRO A 545 -17.64 18.64 -8.94
N LEU A 546 -17.61 18.24 -7.67
CA LEU A 546 -16.42 17.60 -7.08
C LEU A 546 -16.02 16.31 -7.80
N ASP A 547 -16.91 15.64 -8.51
CA ASP A 547 -16.60 14.45 -9.29
C ASP A 547 -16.41 14.68 -10.78
N SER A 548 -16.40 15.93 -11.24
CA SER A 548 -15.94 16.33 -12.56
C SER A 548 -14.42 16.52 -12.55
N PHE A 549 -13.71 15.74 -13.35
CA PHE A 549 -12.26 15.83 -13.55
C PHE A 549 -11.91 16.62 -14.80
N VAL A 550 -12.80 16.65 -15.78
CA VAL A 550 -12.67 17.39 -17.04
C VAL A 550 -14.03 17.92 -17.46
N ASN A 551 -14.05 19.00 -18.24
CA ASN A 551 -15.27 19.47 -18.88
C ASN A 551 -15.39 18.96 -20.33
N LEU A 552 -16.52 19.23 -21.00
CA LEU A 552 -16.75 18.80 -22.39
C LEU A 552 -15.82 19.45 -23.42
N LYS A 553 -15.09 20.53 -23.06
CA LYS A 553 -14.06 21.13 -23.91
C LYS A 553 -12.71 20.43 -23.78
N GLY A 554 -12.59 19.41 -22.93
CA GLY A 554 -11.33 18.73 -22.65
C GLY A 554 -10.41 19.51 -21.71
N GLU A 555 -10.90 20.56 -21.06
CA GLU A 555 -10.12 21.34 -20.11
C GLU A 555 -10.10 20.60 -18.76
N PRO A 556 -8.91 20.31 -18.19
CA PRO A 556 -8.82 19.60 -16.93
C PRO A 556 -9.30 20.48 -15.78
N LEU A 557 -10.25 19.97 -15.00
CA LEU A 557 -10.74 20.58 -13.75
C LEU A 557 -9.94 20.08 -12.54
N GLN A 558 -9.44 18.85 -12.63
CA GLN A 558 -8.57 18.23 -11.63
C GLN A 558 -7.41 17.52 -12.34
N SER A 559 -6.23 17.50 -11.74
CA SER A 559 -5.04 16.88 -12.34
C SER A 559 -4.15 16.26 -11.27
N GLY A 560 -3.44 15.19 -11.64
CA GLY A 560 -2.53 14.54 -10.72
C GLY A 560 -1.28 15.36 -10.42
N PRO A 561 -0.43 14.89 -9.48
CA PRO A 561 0.86 15.50 -9.22
C PRO A 561 1.80 15.37 -10.43
N GLY A 562 2.39 16.49 -10.85
CA GLY A 562 3.24 16.56 -12.05
C GLY A 562 2.46 16.31 -13.35
N LYS A 563 3.14 15.84 -14.39
CA LYS A 563 2.52 15.44 -15.68
C LYS A 563 2.08 13.96 -15.72
N GLY A 564 2.08 13.27 -14.59
CA GLY A 564 1.95 11.80 -14.56
C GLY A 564 0.52 11.27 -14.63
N VAL A 565 -0.50 12.05 -14.28
CA VAL A 565 -1.91 11.62 -14.35
C VAL A 565 -2.78 12.80 -14.77
N ARG A 566 -3.62 12.62 -15.78
CA ARG A 566 -4.56 13.64 -16.28
C ARG A 566 -5.88 12.99 -16.70
N PRO A 567 -6.98 13.74 -16.74
CA PRO A 567 -8.18 13.28 -17.43
C PRO A 567 -7.96 13.27 -18.95
N PHE A 568 -8.96 12.78 -19.69
CA PHE A 568 -8.97 12.84 -21.15
C PHE A 568 -8.96 14.28 -21.66
N ASN A 569 -8.32 14.50 -22.81
CA ASN A 569 -8.44 15.77 -23.54
C ASN A 569 -9.66 15.76 -24.48
N LYS A 570 -9.86 16.84 -25.22
CA LYS A 570 -11.01 16.99 -26.12
C LYS A 570 -11.04 15.90 -27.19
N GLU A 571 -9.92 15.65 -27.84
CA GLU A 571 -9.82 14.69 -28.94
C GLU A 571 -10.03 13.25 -28.46
N GLU A 572 -9.61 12.93 -27.24
CA GLU A 572 -9.87 11.64 -26.59
C GLU A 572 -11.36 11.51 -26.24
N ILE A 573 -11.97 12.53 -25.62
CA ILE A 573 -13.42 12.53 -25.29
C ILE A 573 -14.25 12.36 -26.56
N ASP A 574 -13.95 13.12 -27.61
CA ASP A 574 -14.73 13.10 -28.85
C ASP A 574 -14.65 11.73 -29.55
N ARG A 575 -13.47 11.10 -29.57
CA ARG A 575 -13.26 9.74 -30.09
C ARG A 575 -13.96 8.67 -29.27
N ILE A 576 -13.96 8.79 -27.94
CA ILE A 576 -14.69 7.85 -27.08
C ILE A 576 -16.19 7.93 -27.37
N LEU A 577 -16.73 9.15 -27.44
CA LEU A 577 -18.16 9.38 -27.61
C LEU A 577 -18.65 9.20 -29.06
N SER A 578 -17.77 9.17 -30.07
CA SER A 578 -18.18 8.96 -31.47
C SER A 578 -18.70 7.55 -31.73
N VAL A 579 -18.30 6.57 -30.92
CA VAL A 579 -18.78 5.18 -31.02
C VAL A 579 -20.22 5.03 -30.52
N SER A 580 -20.66 5.92 -29.61
CA SER A 580 -21.95 5.84 -28.92
C SER A 580 -23.17 5.58 -29.82
N PRO A 581 -23.34 6.24 -30.98
CA PRO A 581 -24.50 6.01 -31.87
C PRO A 581 -24.59 4.59 -32.41
N CYS A 582 -23.45 3.90 -32.60
CA CYS A 582 -23.43 2.53 -33.11
C CYS A 582 -23.88 1.49 -32.07
N LEU A 583 -23.71 1.80 -30.77
CA LEU A 583 -23.90 0.82 -29.69
C LEU A 583 -25.37 0.43 -29.43
N GLY A 584 -26.33 1.15 -30.02
CA GLY A 584 -27.74 0.76 -29.96
C GLY A 584 -28.05 -0.48 -30.80
N CYS A 585 -27.30 -0.73 -31.88
CA CYS A 585 -27.48 -1.87 -32.78
C CYS A 585 -26.34 -2.87 -32.71
N HIS A 586 -25.17 -2.46 -32.20
CA HIS A 586 -23.94 -3.24 -32.14
C HIS A 586 -23.43 -3.31 -30.70
N ASP A 587 -23.84 -4.33 -29.96
CA ASP A 587 -23.54 -4.49 -28.52
C ASP A 587 -22.56 -5.63 -28.21
N SER A 588 -22.09 -6.35 -29.24
CA SER A 588 -21.14 -7.46 -29.15
C SER A 588 -19.77 -7.08 -29.73
N TYR A 589 -18.70 -7.49 -29.03
CA TYR A 589 -17.31 -7.29 -29.48
C TYR A 589 -16.97 -7.98 -30.80
N GLU A 590 -17.77 -8.98 -31.19
CA GLU A 590 -17.59 -9.79 -32.39
C GLU A 590 -18.30 -9.20 -33.62
N ASP A 591 -18.98 -8.06 -33.47
CA ASP A 591 -19.66 -7.41 -34.59
C ASP A 591 -18.68 -6.99 -35.69
N ARG A 592 -19.06 -7.24 -36.94
CA ARG A 592 -18.23 -6.97 -38.13
C ARG A 592 -17.92 -5.49 -38.29
N ILE A 593 -18.76 -4.58 -37.77
CA ILE A 593 -18.48 -3.14 -37.84
C ILE A 593 -17.18 -2.75 -37.13
N TYR A 594 -16.73 -3.56 -36.16
CA TYR A 594 -15.51 -3.28 -35.40
C TYR A 594 -14.23 -3.81 -36.06
N ALA A 595 -14.34 -4.62 -37.12
CA ALA A 595 -13.17 -5.11 -37.86
C ALA A 595 -12.45 -3.96 -38.59
N ASP A 596 -13.21 -3.05 -39.19
CA ASP A 596 -12.76 -1.75 -39.69
C ASP A 596 -13.78 -0.68 -39.28
N PHE A 597 -13.61 -0.20 -38.05
CA PHE A 597 -14.52 0.81 -37.50
C PHE A 597 -14.45 2.13 -38.28
N LYS A 598 -13.29 2.49 -38.82
CA LYS A 598 -13.15 3.74 -39.57
C LYS A 598 -13.96 3.72 -40.86
N GLU A 599 -13.92 2.61 -41.59
CA GLU A 599 -14.76 2.44 -42.77
C GLU A 599 -16.24 2.33 -42.40
N SER A 600 -16.56 1.62 -41.31
CA SER A 600 -17.95 1.49 -40.84
C SER A 600 -18.56 2.84 -40.42
N ASP A 601 -17.78 3.68 -39.72
CA ASP A 601 -18.17 5.04 -39.31
C ASP A 601 -18.40 5.94 -40.53
N LYS A 602 -17.50 5.88 -41.52
CA LYS A 602 -17.67 6.59 -42.79
C LYS A 602 -18.95 6.17 -43.51
N ARG A 603 -19.24 4.86 -43.56
CA ARG A 603 -20.49 4.35 -44.15
C ARG A 603 -21.72 4.83 -43.39
N PHE A 604 -21.66 4.85 -42.05
CA PHE A 604 -22.74 5.38 -41.22
C PHE A 604 -23.05 6.86 -41.51
N GLU A 605 -22.03 7.67 -41.81
CA GLU A 605 -22.21 9.09 -42.13
C GLU A 605 -22.77 9.34 -43.55
N ILE A 606 -22.46 8.49 -44.53
CA ILE A 606 -22.75 8.76 -45.95
C ILE A 606 -23.83 7.87 -46.57
N GLU A 607 -24.02 6.64 -46.07
CA GLU A 607 -24.95 5.67 -46.65
C GLU A 607 -26.36 5.86 -46.07
N GLY A 608 -27.32 6.19 -46.93
CA GLY A 608 -28.74 6.20 -46.57
C GLY A 608 -29.32 4.79 -46.47
N GLY A 609 -30.35 4.62 -45.64
CA GLY A 609 -31.12 3.36 -45.56
C GLY A 609 -30.47 2.25 -44.73
N LEU A 610 -29.45 2.57 -43.92
CA LEU A 610 -28.88 1.61 -42.97
C LEU A 610 -29.94 1.18 -41.94
N PRO A 611 -30.01 -0.12 -41.58
CA PRO A 611 -30.95 -0.62 -40.57
C PRO A 611 -30.83 0.10 -39.22
N CYS A 612 -29.64 0.63 -38.92
CA CYS A 612 -29.29 1.32 -37.69
C CYS A 612 -29.84 2.77 -37.59
N LEU A 613 -30.36 3.31 -38.70
CA LEU A 613 -30.93 4.67 -38.78
C LEU A 613 -32.48 4.67 -38.71
N LYS A 614 -33.11 3.52 -38.46
CA LYS A 614 -34.57 3.39 -38.37
C LYS A 614 -35.11 3.69 -36.97
#